data_AF-A0A7Y4FSG7-F1
#
_entry.id   AF-A0A7Y4FSG7-F1
#
_cell.length_a   1.000
_cell.length_b   1.000
_cell.length_c   1.000
_cell.angle_alpha   90.00
_cell.angle_beta   90.00
_cell.angle_gamma   90.00
#
_symmetry.space_group_name_H-M   'P 1'
#
loop_
_entity.id
_entity.type
_entity.pdbx_description
1 polymer ?
#
loop_
_entity_poly.entity_id
_entity_poly.type
_entity_poly.pdbx_seq_one_letter_code
_entity_poly.pdbx_strand_id
1 'polypeptide(L)'
;MILEFPTKEDFYSAANGFLNASWDSVTAHLHEFETLYSVIDGSDHENESKRYWASAKQTLVSATALVQQAVEFYIKGRIVNVSPYLLISGNPQSWPKGCNKRDIEFSTFRTLDAQDLIKVHDTVCPDRFTDQFLQWNDDLRTIRNKVMHTVDKSLTVTPEEVVSFILYTHSYFQGSLCWFESRRKYLENTPVNSMKSIQLDEDYESHIVNSLLIDYRLATDVLPPAACKSYLGYDKKSRSLHCPRCANTVSRMDFWDDEFIHDCAKTYQRLPDSDEYLCKLCSHQGKVIERNCEELGCEGTLQDSKSGICFSCFFENAL
;
A
#
# COMPACT_ATOMS: atom_id res chain seq x y z
N MET A 1 20.93 -10.50 -32.66
CA MET A 1 21.03 -9.89 -31.32
C MET A 1 19.70 -9.99 -30.62
N ILE A 2 19.68 -10.04 -29.29
CA ILE A 2 18.42 -9.91 -28.52
C ILE A 2 18.23 -8.41 -28.25
N LEU A 3 17.03 -7.90 -28.49
CA LEU A 3 16.64 -6.49 -28.32
C LEU A 3 15.68 -6.32 -27.13
N GLU A 4 15.50 -5.07 -26.69
CA GLU A 4 14.50 -4.69 -25.68
C GLU A 4 14.63 -5.51 -24.38
N PHE A 5 15.84 -5.58 -23.82
CA PHE A 5 16.04 -6.23 -22.54
C PHE A 5 15.28 -5.48 -21.45
N PRO A 6 14.50 -6.19 -20.62
CA PRO A 6 13.88 -5.56 -19.46
C PRO A 6 14.96 -5.13 -18.48
N THR A 7 14.66 -4.08 -17.74
CA THR A 7 15.47 -3.56 -16.63
C THR A 7 14.87 -4.00 -15.29
N LYS A 8 15.61 -3.78 -14.20
CA LYS A 8 15.08 -3.97 -12.85
C LYS A 8 13.86 -3.08 -12.60
N GLU A 9 13.94 -1.84 -13.08
CA GLU A 9 12.92 -0.81 -12.92
C GLU A 9 11.63 -1.18 -13.64
N ASP A 10 11.69 -1.79 -14.82
CA ASP A 10 10.50 -2.29 -15.54
C ASP A 10 9.73 -3.31 -14.69
N PHE A 11 10.46 -4.28 -14.11
CA PHE A 11 9.88 -5.28 -13.24
C PHE A 11 9.34 -4.69 -11.93
N TYR A 12 10.07 -3.76 -11.32
CA TYR A 12 9.66 -3.14 -10.06
C TYR A 12 8.44 -2.22 -10.24
N SER A 13 8.36 -1.51 -11.37
CA SER A 13 7.21 -0.69 -11.75
C SER A 13 5.95 -1.55 -11.90
N ALA A 14 6.05 -2.65 -12.65
CA ALA A 14 4.94 -3.59 -12.79
C ALA A 14 4.56 -4.26 -11.45
N ALA A 15 5.54 -4.64 -10.62
CA ALA A 15 5.29 -5.20 -9.29
C ALA A 15 4.53 -4.21 -8.38
N ASN A 16 4.94 -2.93 -8.37
CA ASN A 16 4.24 -1.87 -7.65
C ASN A 16 2.81 -1.66 -8.18
N GLY A 17 2.60 -1.76 -9.50
CA GLY A 17 1.27 -1.74 -10.10
C GLY A 17 0.37 -2.86 -9.58
N PHE A 18 0.89 -4.10 -9.50
CA PHE A 18 0.13 -5.23 -8.94
C PHE A 18 -0.18 -5.06 -7.45
N LEU A 19 0.78 -4.56 -6.64
CA LEU A 19 0.52 -4.28 -5.23
C LEU A 19 -0.56 -3.21 -5.04
N ASN A 20 -0.53 -2.13 -5.83
CA ASN A 20 -1.54 -1.08 -5.75
C ASN A 20 -2.91 -1.56 -6.24
N ALA A 21 -2.98 -2.36 -7.30
CA ALA A 21 -4.24 -2.96 -7.73
C ALA A 21 -4.83 -3.92 -6.67
N SER A 22 -3.97 -4.68 -5.98
CA SER A 22 -4.37 -5.50 -4.84
C SER A 22 -4.90 -4.63 -3.69
N TRP A 23 -4.19 -3.54 -3.38
CA TRP A 23 -4.57 -2.56 -2.35
C TRP A 23 -5.92 -1.91 -2.66
N ASP A 24 -6.09 -1.33 -3.85
CA ASP A 24 -7.34 -0.72 -4.31
C ASP A 24 -8.51 -1.69 -4.16
N SER A 25 -8.28 -2.96 -4.52
CA SER A 25 -9.31 -4.00 -4.44
C SER A 25 -9.74 -4.29 -3.00
N VAL A 26 -8.81 -4.38 -2.05
CA VAL A 26 -9.15 -4.68 -0.65
C VAL A 26 -9.69 -3.45 0.08
N THR A 27 -9.13 -2.25 -0.13
CA THR A 27 -9.59 -1.04 0.54
C THR A 27 -10.97 -0.60 0.07
N ALA A 28 -11.30 -0.78 -1.21
CA ALA A 28 -12.66 -0.53 -1.70
C ALA A 28 -13.72 -1.36 -0.95
N HIS A 29 -13.46 -2.65 -0.70
CA HIS A 29 -14.39 -3.52 0.03
C HIS A 29 -14.41 -3.20 1.53
N LEU A 30 -13.28 -2.80 2.11
CA LEU A 30 -13.24 -2.34 3.50
C LEU A 30 -14.09 -1.08 3.70
N HIS A 31 -13.93 -0.11 2.80
CA HIS A 31 -14.70 1.13 2.81
C HIS A 31 -16.20 0.89 2.60
N GLU A 32 -16.56 0.06 1.62
CA GLU A 32 -17.96 -0.31 1.38
C GLU A 32 -18.57 -1.03 2.60
N PHE A 33 -17.84 -1.99 3.18
CA PHE A 33 -18.28 -2.69 4.37
C PHE A 33 -18.54 -1.74 5.54
N GLU A 34 -17.64 -0.80 5.79
CA GLU A 34 -17.78 0.20 6.87
C GLU A 34 -19.01 1.10 6.65
N THR A 35 -19.20 1.57 5.41
CA THR A 35 -20.34 2.41 5.03
C THR A 35 -21.67 1.69 5.20
N LEU A 36 -21.73 0.40 4.88
CA LEU A 36 -22.93 -0.42 5.07
C LEU A 36 -23.16 -0.77 6.54
N TYR A 37 -22.09 -1.03 7.29
CA TYR A 37 -22.16 -1.41 8.69
C TYR A 37 -22.74 -0.29 9.57
N SER A 38 -22.46 0.98 9.26
CA SER A 38 -22.99 2.14 9.98
C SER A 38 -24.49 2.40 9.74
N VAL A 39 -25.08 1.83 8.68
CA VAL A 39 -26.47 2.08 8.27
C VAL A 39 -27.45 1.02 8.79
N ILE A 40 -26.97 -0.19 9.13
CA ILE A 40 -27.83 -1.31 9.50
C ILE A 40 -28.04 -1.34 11.02
N ASP A 41 -28.99 -0.55 11.51
CA ASP A 41 -29.42 -0.57 12.93
C ASP A 41 -30.27 -1.83 13.24
N GLY A 42 -29.97 -2.53 14.34
CA GLY A 42 -30.78 -3.64 14.87
C GLY A 42 -30.65 -5.02 14.19
N SER A 43 -29.60 -5.29 13.41
CA SER A 43 -29.34 -6.61 12.80
C SER A 43 -28.38 -7.48 13.60
N ASP A 44 -28.36 -8.80 13.33
CA ASP A 44 -27.29 -9.69 13.80
C ASP A 44 -26.00 -9.42 13.00
N HIS A 45 -25.30 -8.37 13.41
CA HIS A 45 -24.13 -7.79 12.75
C HIS A 45 -23.03 -8.83 12.42
N GLU A 46 -22.89 -9.89 13.22
CA GLU A 46 -21.91 -10.95 12.98
C GLU A 46 -22.27 -11.79 11.74
N ASN A 47 -23.56 -12.07 11.54
CA ASN A 47 -24.02 -12.86 10.40
C ASN A 47 -23.96 -12.07 9.08
N GLU A 48 -24.28 -10.78 9.10
CA GLU A 48 -24.15 -9.93 7.91
C GLU A 48 -22.69 -9.68 7.52
N SER A 49 -21.80 -9.52 8.50
CA SER A 49 -20.36 -9.49 8.25
C SER A 49 -19.86 -10.76 7.56
N LYS A 50 -20.24 -11.94 8.08
CA LYS A 50 -19.89 -13.23 7.47
C LYS A 50 -20.40 -13.35 6.03
N ARG A 51 -21.62 -12.87 5.74
CA ARG A 51 -22.21 -12.91 4.39
C ARG A 51 -21.49 -11.98 3.42
N TYR A 52 -21.17 -10.76 3.84
CA TYR A 52 -20.42 -9.82 3.01
C TYR A 52 -19.06 -10.40 2.64
N TRP A 53 -18.27 -10.84 3.62
CA TRP A 53 -16.93 -11.36 3.37
C TRP A 53 -16.92 -12.70 2.62
N ALA A 54 -17.93 -13.55 2.81
CA ALA A 54 -18.12 -14.74 1.99
C ALA A 54 -18.38 -14.39 0.51
N SER A 55 -19.08 -13.29 0.25
CA SER A 55 -19.36 -12.80 -1.11
C SER A 55 -18.14 -12.12 -1.73
N ALA A 56 -17.36 -11.39 -0.94
CA ALA A 56 -16.10 -10.76 -1.34
C ALA A 56 -14.93 -11.74 -1.48
N LYS A 57 -15.10 -13.01 -1.12
CA LYS A 57 -14.04 -14.05 -1.11
C LYS A 57 -13.25 -14.09 -2.43
N GLN A 58 -13.93 -14.09 -3.57
CA GLN A 58 -13.26 -14.17 -4.88
C GLN A 58 -12.41 -12.92 -5.17
N THR A 59 -12.83 -11.77 -4.66
CA THR A 59 -12.08 -10.52 -4.78
C THR A 59 -10.80 -10.58 -3.95
N LEU A 60 -10.88 -10.99 -2.68
CA LEU A 60 -9.71 -11.10 -1.80
C LEU A 60 -8.68 -12.12 -2.30
N VAL A 61 -9.16 -13.21 -2.88
CA VAL A 61 -8.33 -14.20 -3.58
C VAL A 61 -7.59 -13.57 -4.76
N SER A 62 -8.32 -12.84 -5.61
CA SER A 62 -7.74 -12.20 -6.79
C SER A 62 -6.69 -11.16 -6.37
N ALA A 63 -6.97 -10.40 -5.31
CA ALA A 63 -6.02 -9.47 -4.70
C ALA A 63 -4.77 -10.20 -4.20
N THR A 64 -4.90 -11.37 -3.58
CA THR A 64 -3.77 -12.20 -3.13
C THR A 64 -2.92 -12.70 -4.29
N ALA A 65 -3.55 -13.10 -5.40
CA ALA A 65 -2.84 -13.51 -6.62
C ALA A 65 -2.03 -12.36 -7.24
N LEU A 66 -2.54 -11.12 -7.17
CA LEU A 66 -1.78 -9.93 -7.58
C LEU A 66 -0.53 -9.71 -6.70
N VAL A 67 -0.63 -9.93 -5.39
CA VAL A 67 0.55 -9.84 -4.50
C VAL A 67 1.61 -10.86 -4.90
N GLN A 68 1.24 -12.10 -5.20
CA GLN A 68 2.19 -13.09 -5.69
C GLN A 68 2.82 -12.70 -7.01
N GLN A 69 2.04 -12.16 -7.93
CA GLN A 69 2.56 -11.70 -9.20
C GLN A 69 3.59 -10.58 -8.99
N ALA A 70 3.35 -9.68 -8.03
CA ALA A 70 4.30 -8.67 -7.60
C ALA A 70 5.60 -9.29 -7.06
N VAL A 71 5.50 -10.30 -6.18
CA VAL A 71 6.67 -11.02 -5.65
C VAL A 71 7.50 -11.62 -6.78
N GLU A 72 6.87 -12.34 -7.72
CA GLU A 72 7.59 -12.92 -8.87
C GLU A 72 8.32 -11.85 -9.69
N PHE A 73 7.67 -10.71 -9.94
CA PHE A 73 8.27 -9.61 -10.69
C PHE A 73 9.44 -8.97 -9.93
N TYR A 74 9.32 -8.77 -8.62
CA TYR A 74 10.43 -8.27 -7.81
C TYR A 74 11.65 -9.21 -7.85
N ILE A 75 11.43 -10.52 -7.75
CA ILE A 75 12.52 -11.50 -7.85
C ILE A 75 13.17 -11.45 -9.24
N LYS A 76 12.35 -11.38 -10.31
CA LYS A 76 12.85 -11.21 -11.69
C LYS A 76 13.67 -9.93 -11.86
N GLY A 77 13.22 -8.82 -11.29
CA GLY A 77 13.97 -7.55 -11.31
C GLY A 77 15.34 -7.67 -10.64
N ARG A 78 15.45 -8.40 -9.51
CA ARG A 78 16.75 -8.67 -8.86
C ARG A 78 17.67 -9.52 -9.75
N ILE A 79 17.14 -10.57 -10.41
CA ILE A 79 17.92 -11.44 -11.32
C ILE A 79 18.41 -10.66 -12.55
N VAL A 80 17.53 -9.87 -13.16
CA VAL A 80 17.84 -9.05 -14.35
C VAL A 80 18.92 -8.02 -14.08
N ASN A 81 18.94 -7.47 -12.86
CA ASN A 81 19.99 -6.56 -12.43
C ASN A 81 21.38 -7.20 -12.40
N VAL A 82 21.47 -8.53 -12.26
CA VAL A 82 22.72 -9.28 -12.47
C VAL A 82 22.95 -9.50 -13.95
N SER A 83 21.97 -10.08 -14.65
CA SER A 83 22.00 -10.24 -16.10
C SER A 83 20.61 -10.62 -16.63
N PRO A 84 20.07 -9.90 -17.63
CA PRO A 84 18.75 -10.22 -18.19
C PRO A 84 18.71 -11.58 -18.89
N TYR A 85 19.85 -12.09 -19.36
CA TYR A 85 19.94 -13.42 -19.99
C TYR A 85 19.60 -14.56 -19.03
N LEU A 86 19.78 -14.37 -17.72
CA LEU A 86 19.47 -15.38 -16.70
C LEU A 86 17.97 -15.68 -16.60
N LEU A 87 17.11 -14.79 -17.12
CA LEU A 87 15.68 -15.04 -17.18
C LEU A 87 15.25 -15.89 -18.37
N ILE A 88 16.10 -16.08 -19.39
CA ILE A 88 15.76 -16.92 -20.55
C ILE A 88 15.80 -18.38 -20.13
N SER A 89 14.69 -19.08 -20.31
CA SER A 89 14.60 -20.50 -19.98
C SER A 89 14.80 -21.40 -21.20
N GLY A 90 15.12 -22.67 -20.91
CA GLY A 90 15.34 -23.69 -21.93
C GLY A 90 16.74 -23.66 -22.55
N ASN A 91 16.93 -24.50 -23.57
CA ASN A 91 18.20 -24.62 -24.28
C ASN A 91 18.09 -23.93 -25.67
N PRO A 92 19.21 -23.73 -26.40
CA PRO A 92 19.16 -23.06 -27.70
C PRO A 92 18.20 -23.71 -28.74
N GLN A 93 17.81 -24.98 -28.56
CA GLN A 93 16.85 -25.64 -29.45
C GLN A 93 15.41 -25.17 -29.21
N SER A 94 15.07 -24.69 -28.00
CA SER A 94 13.75 -24.16 -27.66
C SER A 94 13.60 -22.66 -27.90
N TRP A 95 14.65 -21.98 -28.37
CA TRP A 95 14.61 -20.55 -28.65
C TRP A 95 13.76 -20.20 -29.88
N PRO A 96 13.30 -18.94 -29.99
CA PRO A 96 12.49 -18.50 -31.14
C PRO A 96 13.16 -18.82 -32.48
N LYS A 97 12.36 -19.29 -33.44
CA LYS A 97 12.86 -19.68 -34.77
C LYS A 97 13.58 -18.51 -35.46
N GLY A 98 14.81 -18.79 -35.91
CA GLY A 98 15.64 -17.84 -36.65
C GLY A 98 16.36 -16.80 -35.80
N CYS A 99 16.39 -16.93 -34.47
CA CYS A 99 17.12 -16.03 -33.57
C CYS A 99 18.64 -15.95 -33.82
N ASN A 100 19.20 -16.91 -34.56
CA ASN A 100 20.60 -16.90 -35.01
C ASN A 100 20.81 -16.14 -36.34
N LYS A 101 19.74 -15.70 -37.01
CA LYS A 101 19.78 -15.06 -38.33
C LYS A 101 19.23 -13.64 -38.35
N ARG A 102 18.42 -13.28 -37.35
CA ARG A 102 17.81 -11.97 -37.22
C ARG A 102 17.75 -11.56 -35.75
N ASP A 103 17.61 -10.27 -35.53
CA ASP A 103 17.35 -9.74 -34.21
C ASP A 103 15.94 -10.14 -33.74
N ILE A 104 15.81 -10.42 -32.45
CA ILE A 104 14.58 -10.88 -31.81
C ILE A 104 14.40 -10.15 -30.49
N GLU A 105 13.19 -9.68 -30.20
CA GLU A 105 12.84 -9.06 -28.92
C GLU A 105 12.92 -10.07 -27.77
N PHE A 106 13.38 -9.62 -26.61
CA PHE A 106 13.45 -10.44 -25.40
C PHE A 106 12.09 -11.07 -25.04
N SER A 107 11.00 -10.34 -25.23
CA SER A 107 9.60 -10.76 -24.99
C SER A 107 9.20 -12.07 -25.70
N THR A 108 9.89 -12.42 -26.79
CA THR A 108 9.61 -13.64 -27.57
C THR A 108 10.23 -14.89 -26.94
N PHE A 109 11.22 -14.73 -26.06
CA PHE A 109 11.87 -15.85 -25.38
C PHE A 109 11.00 -16.36 -24.23
N ARG A 110 10.99 -17.69 -24.05
CA ARG A 110 10.41 -18.28 -22.84
C ARG A 110 11.23 -17.82 -21.64
N THR A 111 10.56 -17.39 -20.57
CA THR A 111 11.22 -16.97 -19.33
C THR A 111 11.16 -18.07 -18.26
N LEU A 112 11.92 -17.89 -17.18
CA LEU A 112 11.91 -18.79 -16.03
C LEU A 112 10.51 -18.91 -15.41
N ASP A 113 10.16 -20.14 -15.03
CA ASP A 113 8.96 -20.44 -14.27
C ASP A 113 9.11 -19.98 -12.81
N ALA A 114 8.00 -19.60 -12.17
CA ALA A 114 7.99 -19.04 -10.81
C ALA A 114 8.70 -19.92 -9.76
N GLN A 115 8.67 -21.24 -9.96
CA GLN A 115 9.27 -22.22 -9.06
C GLN A 115 10.81 -22.19 -9.08
N ASP A 116 11.42 -21.75 -10.18
CA ASP A 116 12.86 -21.70 -10.35
C ASP A 116 13.45 -20.35 -9.92
N LEU A 117 12.62 -19.31 -9.79
CA LEU A 117 13.07 -17.93 -9.54
C LEU A 117 13.92 -17.81 -8.26
N ILE A 118 13.48 -18.42 -7.15
CA ILE A 118 14.23 -18.39 -5.88
C ILE A 118 15.60 -19.04 -6.05
N LYS A 119 15.63 -20.23 -6.65
CA LYS A 119 16.87 -20.99 -6.85
C LYS A 119 17.85 -20.21 -7.72
N VAL A 120 17.38 -19.63 -8.82
CA VAL A 120 18.23 -18.83 -9.71
C VAL A 120 18.73 -17.59 -8.99
N HIS A 121 17.84 -16.84 -8.32
CA HIS A 121 18.18 -15.68 -7.52
C HIS A 121 19.29 -15.98 -6.52
N ASP A 122 19.11 -16.96 -5.62
CA ASP A 122 20.06 -17.25 -4.55
C ASP A 122 21.39 -17.85 -5.03
N THR A 123 21.45 -18.25 -6.31
CA THR A 123 22.69 -18.70 -6.97
C THR A 123 23.51 -17.54 -7.53
N VAL A 124 22.86 -16.48 -8.02
CA VAL A 124 23.51 -15.43 -8.83
C VAL A 124 23.49 -14.03 -8.19
N CYS A 125 22.54 -13.76 -7.30
CA CYS A 125 22.44 -12.51 -6.55
C CYS A 125 23.36 -12.55 -5.32
N PRO A 126 23.91 -11.39 -4.90
CA PRO A 126 24.80 -11.33 -3.73
C PRO A 126 24.06 -11.66 -2.42
N ASP A 127 22.83 -11.17 -2.28
CA ASP A 127 22.00 -11.39 -1.10
C ASP A 127 21.00 -12.51 -1.38
N ARG A 128 20.98 -13.51 -0.50
CA ARG A 128 20.01 -14.61 -0.56
C ARG A 128 18.71 -14.24 0.16
N PHE A 129 17.62 -14.92 -0.21
CA PHE A 129 16.39 -14.81 0.57
C PHE A 129 16.57 -15.39 1.98
N THR A 130 15.93 -14.76 2.96
CA THR A 130 15.90 -15.25 4.34
C THR A 130 14.94 -16.43 4.46
N ASP A 131 15.18 -17.33 5.43
CA ASP A 131 14.27 -18.45 5.71
C ASP A 131 12.84 -17.97 6.00
N GLN A 132 12.70 -16.83 6.67
CA GLN A 132 11.40 -16.19 6.92
C GLN A 132 10.68 -15.86 5.62
N PHE A 133 11.36 -15.26 4.64
CA PHE A 133 10.77 -14.96 3.33
C PHE A 133 10.45 -16.22 2.55
N LEU A 134 11.33 -17.23 2.58
CA LEU A 134 11.12 -18.48 1.88
C LEU A 134 9.86 -19.20 2.38
N GLN A 135 9.69 -19.29 3.71
CA GLN A 135 8.49 -19.87 4.32
C GLN A 135 7.24 -19.06 3.95
N TRP A 136 7.29 -17.74 4.12
CA TRP A 136 6.17 -16.85 3.81
C TRP A 136 5.74 -16.96 2.33
N ASN A 137 6.70 -17.01 1.40
CA ASN A 137 6.40 -17.12 -0.03
C ASN A 137 5.79 -18.48 -0.39
N ASP A 138 6.22 -19.56 0.27
CA ASP A 138 5.62 -20.89 0.07
C ASP A 138 4.20 -20.99 0.62
N ASP A 139 3.94 -20.37 1.78
CA ASP A 139 2.60 -20.27 2.36
C ASP A 139 1.67 -19.50 1.42
N LEU A 140 2.14 -18.35 0.92
CA LEU A 140 1.40 -17.55 -0.06
C LEU A 140 1.10 -18.38 -1.31
N ARG A 141 2.11 -19.08 -1.88
CA ARG A 141 1.95 -19.96 -3.04
C ARG A 141 0.92 -21.07 -2.81
N THR A 142 0.92 -21.65 -1.61
CA THR A 142 -0.03 -22.68 -1.20
C THR A 142 -1.46 -22.13 -1.19
N ILE A 143 -1.67 -20.90 -0.70
CA ILE A 143 -2.97 -20.22 -0.73
C ILE A 143 -3.47 -20.13 -2.18
N ARG A 144 -2.67 -19.60 -3.11
CA ARG A 144 -3.08 -19.50 -4.52
C ARG A 144 -3.38 -20.85 -5.13
N ASN A 145 -2.54 -21.86 -4.92
CA ASN A 145 -2.79 -23.17 -5.51
C ASN A 145 -4.12 -23.75 -5.04
N LYS A 146 -4.44 -23.60 -3.75
CA LYS A 146 -5.71 -24.02 -3.19
C LYS A 146 -6.89 -23.23 -3.73
N VAL A 147 -6.73 -21.96 -4.12
CA VAL A 147 -7.85 -21.20 -4.69
C VAL A 147 -7.98 -21.36 -6.20
N MET A 148 -6.88 -21.29 -6.94
CA MET A 148 -6.87 -21.26 -8.39
C MET A 148 -7.10 -22.64 -9.01
N HIS A 149 -6.67 -23.70 -8.32
CA HIS A 149 -6.72 -25.07 -8.86
C HIS A 149 -7.76 -25.95 -8.18
N THR A 150 -8.32 -25.53 -7.04
CA THR A 150 -9.35 -26.28 -6.31
C THR A 150 -10.43 -25.35 -5.78
N VAL A 151 -11.69 -25.82 -5.70
CA VAL A 151 -12.75 -25.09 -5.00
C VAL A 151 -12.72 -25.50 -3.52
N ASP A 152 -11.73 -25.01 -2.79
CA ASP A 152 -11.67 -25.24 -1.35
C ASP A 152 -12.67 -24.32 -0.62
N LYS A 153 -13.76 -24.92 -0.12
CA LYS A 153 -14.79 -24.21 0.64
C LYS A 153 -14.29 -23.73 2.00
N SER A 154 -13.24 -24.34 2.54
CA SER A 154 -12.68 -24.03 3.86
C SER A 154 -11.62 -22.93 3.84
N LEU A 155 -11.00 -22.67 2.68
CA LEU A 155 -10.01 -21.62 2.56
C LEU A 155 -10.69 -20.25 2.52
N THR A 156 -10.44 -19.42 3.52
CA THR A 156 -10.86 -18.02 3.60
C THR A 156 -9.64 -17.16 3.70
N VAL A 157 -9.48 -16.24 2.74
CA VAL A 157 -8.53 -15.13 2.85
C VAL A 157 -9.30 -13.94 3.40
N THR A 158 -8.75 -13.29 4.40
CA THR A 158 -9.31 -12.12 5.08
C THR A 158 -8.69 -10.82 4.55
N PRO A 159 -9.37 -9.66 4.71
CA PRO A 159 -8.78 -8.38 4.36
C PRO A 159 -7.46 -8.10 5.10
N GLU A 160 -7.39 -8.47 6.39
CA GLU A 160 -6.17 -8.35 7.21
C GLU A 160 -4.99 -9.09 6.58
N GLU A 161 -5.20 -10.32 6.11
CA GLU A 161 -4.16 -11.12 5.45
C GLU A 161 -3.69 -10.45 4.15
N VAL A 162 -4.62 -9.98 3.30
CA VAL A 162 -4.25 -9.31 2.04
C VAL A 162 -3.42 -8.04 2.32
N VAL A 163 -3.89 -7.19 3.23
CA VAL A 163 -3.16 -5.97 3.63
C VAL A 163 -1.78 -6.33 4.19
N SER A 164 -1.69 -7.36 5.03
CA SER A 164 -0.42 -7.85 5.58
C SER A 164 0.53 -8.38 4.49
N PHE A 165 0.02 -9.11 3.50
CA PHE A 165 0.83 -9.60 2.37
C PHE A 165 1.38 -8.45 1.52
N ILE A 166 0.57 -7.41 1.26
CA ILE A 166 1.02 -6.23 0.51
C ILE A 166 2.15 -5.52 1.27
N LEU A 167 1.94 -5.23 2.56
CA LEU A 167 2.91 -4.51 3.39
C LEU A 167 4.21 -5.31 3.60
N TYR A 168 4.12 -6.62 3.82
CA TYR A 168 5.28 -7.49 3.90
C TYR A 168 6.06 -7.50 2.59
N THR A 169 5.37 -7.68 1.45
CA THR A 169 6.02 -7.68 0.13
C THR A 169 6.73 -6.35 -0.13
N HIS A 170 6.05 -5.24 0.10
CA HIS A 170 6.64 -3.91 -0.09
C HIS A 170 7.86 -3.71 0.79
N SER A 171 7.76 -3.95 2.10
CA SER A 171 8.87 -3.76 3.03
C SER A 171 10.08 -4.66 2.72
N TYR A 172 9.84 -5.90 2.27
CA TYR A 172 10.92 -6.83 1.92
C TYR A 172 11.70 -6.40 0.67
N PHE A 173 11.02 -5.84 -0.34
CA PHE A 173 11.64 -5.52 -1.62
C PHE A 173 12.06 -4.05 -1.78
N GLN A 174 11.38 -3.12 -1.12
CA GLN A 174 11.65 -1.68 -1.18
C GLN A 174 12.41 -1.15 0.05
N GLY A 175 12.69 -2.01 1.04
CA GLY A 175 13.51 -1.67 2.21
C GLY A 175 12.82 -0.69 3.15
N SER A 176 13.48 0.43 3.46
CA SER A 176 13.02 1.41 4.46
C SER A 176 11.91 2.34 3.97
N LEU A 177 11.50 2.26 2.71
CA LEU A 177 10.42 3.08 2.19
C LEU A 177 9.08 2.66 2.82
N CYS A 178 8.36 3.64 3.38
CA CYS A 178 7.01 3.42 3.88
C CYS A 178 6.07 3.11 2.72
N TRP A 179 5.15 2.15 2.91
CA TRP A 179 4.13 1.81 1.91
C TRP A 179 3.37 3.06 1.42
N PHE A 180 3.00 3.96 2.34
CA PHE A 180 2.22 5.15 2.00
C PHE A 180 2.99 6.18 1.16
N GLU A 181 4.33 6.14 1.15
CA GLU A 181 5.12 6.94 0.22
C GLU A 181 5.03 6.39 -1.20
N SER A 182 5.11 5.06 -1.35
CA SER A 182 4.92 4.39 -2.64
C SER A 182 3.48 4.54 -3.14
N ARG A 183 2.51 4.42 -2.22
CA ARG A 183 1.09 4.62 -2.48
C ARG A 183 0.79 6.03 -2.98
N ARG A 184 1.38 7.07 -2.38
CA ARG A 184 1.27 8.45 -2.85
C ARG A 184 1.74 8.59 -4.30
N LYS A 185 2.96 8.10 -4.59
CA LYS A 185 3.52 8.13 -5.96
C LYS A 185 2.60 7.43 -6.96
N TYR A 186 1.99 6.31 -6.58
CA TYR A 186 1.00 5.64 -7.43
C TYR A 186 -0.24 6.51 -7.66
N LEU A 187 -0.82 7.08 -6.61
CA LEU A 187 -2.02 7.92 -6.72
C LEU A 187 -1.80 9.13 -7.62
N GLU A 188 -0.65 9.80 -7.49
CA GLU A 188 -0.25 10.94 -8.32
C GLU A 188 -0.15 10.58 -9.81
N ASN A 189 0.11 9.30 -10.12
CA ASN A 189 0.31 8.78 -11.49
C ASN A 189 -0.88 7.94 -12.00
N THR A 190 -2.01 7.92 -11.30
CA THR A 190 -3.24 7.30 -11.85
C THR A 190 -3.66 8.03 -13.14
N PRO A 191 -4.41 7.39 -14.06
CA PRO A 191 -4.81 8.03 -15.31
C PRO A 191 -5.47 9.40 -15.11
N VAL A 192 -6.34 9.54 -14.11
CA VAL A 192 -7.00 10.81 -13.79
C VAL A 192 -6.00 11.84 -13.23
N ASN A 193 -5.19 11.46 -12.24
CA ASN A 193 -4.27 12.38 -11.57
C ASN A 193 -3.03 12.73 -12.40
N SER A 194 -2.79 11.99 -13.49
CA SER A 194 -1.74 12.31 -14.48
C SER A 194 -2.14 13.44 -15.43
N MET A 195 -3.42 13.82 -15.46
CA MET A 195 -3.91 14.91 -16.32
C MET A 195 -3.47 16.26 -15.76
N LYS A 196 -2.77 17.07 -16.57
CA LYS A 196 -2.30 18.41 -16.17
C LYS A 196 -3.40 19.33 -15.67
N SER A 197 -4.62 19.23 -16.21
CA SER A 197 -5.76 20.03 -15.76
C SER A 197 -6.17 19.69 -14.33
N ILE A 198 -6.07 18.42 -13.93
CA ILE A 198 -6.36 17.96 -12.58
C ILE A 198 -5.22 18.37 -11.63
N GLN A 199 -3.96 18.30 -12.07
CA GLN A 199 -2.80 18.70 -11.26
C GLN A 199 -2.72 20.20 -10.97
N LEU A 200 -3.41 21.03 -11.76
CA LEU A 200 -3.49 22.48 -11.55
C LEU A 200 -4.70 22.89 -10.71
N ASP A 201 -5.57 21.94 -10.34
CA ASP A 201 -6.69 22.16 -9.46
C ASP A 201 -6.19 22.45 -8.03
N GLU A 202 -6.82 23.41 -7.35
CA GLU A 202 -6.42 23.82 -5.99
C GLU A 202 -6.62 22.68 -4.97
N ASP A 203 -7.58 21.78 -5.24
CA ASP A 203 -7.92 20.64 -4.38
C ASP A 203 -7.10 19.38 -4.65
N TYR A 204 -6.23 19.39 -5.66
CA TYR A 204 -5.45 18.21 -6.07
C TYR A 204 -4.73 17.55 -4.89
N GLU A 205 -3.97 18.33 -4.12
CA GLU A 205 -3.25 17.83 -2.96
C GLU A 205 -4.19 17.39 -1.84
N SER A 206 -5.30 18.10 -1.64
CA SER A 206 -6.35 17.77 -0.67
C SER A 206 -6.94 16.38 -0.94
N HIS A 207 -7.25 16.07 -2.20
CA HIS A 207 -7.80 14.76 -2.59
C HIS A 207 -6.79 13.62 -2.43
N ILE A 208 -5.52 13.83 -2.79
CA ILE A 208 -4.47 12.83 -2.60
C ILE A 208 -4.26 12.54 -1.11
N VAL A 209 -4.13 13.59 -0.28
CA VAL A 209 -3.93 13.43 1.17
C VAL A 209 -5.14 12.80 1.84
N ASN A 210 -6.37 13.17 1.45
CA ASN A 210 -7.59 12.56 1.96
C ASN A 210 -7.63 11.06 1.67
N SER A 211 -7.36 10.66 0.42
CA SER A 211 -7.32 9.25 0.01
C SER A 211 -6.31 8.46 0.83
N LEU A 212 -5.12 9.03 1.08
CA LEU A 212 -4.10 8.40 1.90
C LEU A 212 -4.49 8.29 3.38
N LEU A 213 -5.20 9.27 3.94
CA LEU A 213 -5.67 9.22 5.33
C LEU A 213 -6.76 8.16 5.52
N ILE A 214 -7.68 8.02 4.56
CA ILE A 214 -8.71 6.97 4.55
C ILE A 214 -8.04 5.60 4.42
N ASP A 215 -7.17 5.41 3.43
CA ASP A 215 -6.41 4.16 3.24
C ASP A 215 -5.62 3.80 4.51
N TYR A 216 -5.02 4.78 5.18
CA TYR A 216 -4.29 4.59 6.43
C TYR A 216 -5.21 4.12 7.55
N ARG A 217 -6.39 4.74 7.69
CA ARG A 217 -7.39 4.36 8.71
C ARG A 217 -7.81 2.91 8.51
N LEU A 218 -8.29 2.58 7.30
CA LEU A 218 -8.75 1.24 6.94
C LEU A 218 -7.68 0.18 7.20
N ALA A 219 -6.43 0.46 6.81
CA ALA A 219 -5.31 -0.45 7.08
C ALA A 219 -5.05 -0.59 8.58
N THR A 220 -5.06 0.51 9.34
CA THR A 220 -4.90 0.42 10.78
C THR A 220 -6.06 -0.27 11.46
N ASP A 221 -7.29 -0.22 10.97
CA ASP A 221 -8.42 -0.85 11.65
C ASP A 221 -8.34 -2.38 11.57
N VAL A 222 -7.99 -2.93 10.41
CA VAL A 222 -7.90 -4.38 10.21
C VAL A 222 -6.61 -5.01 10.73
N LEU A 223 -5.50 -4.28 10.73
CA LEU A 223 -4.20 -4.87 11.10
C LEU A 223 -4.06 -5.07 12.62
N PRO A 224 -3.37 -6.12 13.08
CA PRO A 224 -3.07 -6.29 14.49
C PRO A 224 -2.04 -5.25 14.95
N PRO A 225 -2.01 -4.88 16.26
CA PRO A 225 -1.10 -3.85 16.77
C PRO A 225 0.38 -4.06 16.42
N ALA A 226 0.84 -5.31 16.41
CA ALA A 226 2.22 -5.65 16.05
C ALA A 226 2.53 -5.33 14.57
N ALA A 227 1.60 -5.62 13.67
CA ALA A 227 1.76 -5.32 12.25
C ALA A 227 1.73 -3.81 11.97
N CYS A 228 0.81 -3.05 12.60
CA CYS A 228 0.81 -1.58 12.51
C CYS A 228 2.15 -0.99 12.97
N LYS A 229 2.70 -1.49 14.09
CA LYS A 229 3.98 -1.02 14.60
C LYS A 229 5.14 -1.36 13.66
N SER A 230 5.15 -2.57 13.11
CA SER A 230 6.23 -3.04 12.23
C SER A 230 6.22 -2.37 10.86
N TYR A 231 5.06 -2.29 10.21
CA TYR A 231 4.97 -1.81 8.83
C TYR A 231 4.72 -0.31 8.71
N LEU A 232 4.00 0.28 9.66
CA LEU A 232 3.54 1.67 9.60
C LEU A 232 4.18 2.55 10.69
N GLY A 233 4.96 1.97 11.60
CA GLY A 233 5.53 2.67 12.74
C GLY A 233 4.46 3.24 13.69
N TYR A 234 3.23 2.72 13.64
CA TYR A 234 2.06 3.20 14.37
C TYR A 234 1.75 2.34 15.59
N ASP A 235 1.68 2.97 16.77
CA ASP A 235 1.34 2.28 18.00
C ASP A 235 -0.15 2.45 18.31
N LYS A 236 -0.95 1.40 18.09
CA LYS A 236 -2.40 1.41 18.39
C LYS A 236 -2.73 1.74 19.85
N LYS A 237 -1.79 1.55 20.79
CA LYS A 237 -2.00 1.81 22.22
C LYS A 237 -1.64 3.24 22.61
N SER A 238 -0.89 3.95 21.78
CA SER A 238 -0.55 5.35 22.02
C SER A 238 -1.73 6.24 21.64
N ARG A 239 -1.91 7.33 22.41
CA ARG A 239 -2.80 8.42 21.98
C ARG A 239 -2.33 8.95 20.63
N SER A 240 -3.28 9.15 19.73
CA SER A 240 -3.05 9.75 18.42
C SER A 240 -3.98 10.95 18.20
N LEU A 241 -3.52 11.89 17.38
CA LEU A 241 -4.25 13.08 16.95
C LEU A 241 -4.30 13.10 15.41
N HIS A 242 -5.21 13.89 14.85
CA HIS A 242 -5.08 14.26 13.44
C HIS A 242 -3.78 15.04 13.26
N CYS A 243 -3.03 14.70 12.21
CA CYS A 243 -1.82 15.44 11.89
C CYS A 243 -2.21 16.86 11.48
N PRO A 244 -1.65 17.92 12.10
CA PRO A 244 -2.02 19.29 11.82
C PRO A 244 -1.82 19.63 10.34
N ARG A 245 -0.69 19.22 9.76
CA ARG A 245 -0.40 19.42 8.34
C ARG A 245 -1.36 18.68 7.41
N CYS A 246 -1.60 17.39 7.61
CA CYS A 246 -2.52 16.62 6.76
C CYS A 246 -3.96 17.13 6.89
N ALA A 247 -4.42 17.40 8.11
CA ALA A 247 -5.76 17.89 8.36
C ALA A 247 -5.97 19.28 7.76
N ASN A 248 -4.99 20.20 7.90
CA ASN A 248 -5.05 21.51 7.23
C ASN A 248 -5.04 21.39 5.71
N THR A 249 -4.33 20.42 5.13
CA THR A 249 -4.39 20.18 3.68
C THR A 249 -5.79 19.75 3.27
N VAL A 250 -6.39 18.76 3.95
CA VAL A 250 -7.73 18.28 3.58
C VAL A 250 -8.82 19.31 3.88
N SER A 251 -8.69 20.11 4.95
CA SER A 251 -9.68 21.13 5.31
C SER A 251 -9.75 22.31 4.34
N ARG A 252 -8.84 22.37 3.36
CA ARG A 252 -8.87 23.37 2.26
C ARG A 252 -9.68 22.88 1.05
N MET A 253 -10.12 21.62 1.05
CA MET A 253 -10.93 21.07 -0.03
C MET A 253 -12.24 21.83 -0.18
N ASP A 254 -12.67 22.07 -1.42
CA ASP A 254 -14.01 22.59 -1.67
C ASP A 254 -15.07 21.67 -1.05
N PHE A 255 -16.11 22.28 -0.48
CA PHE A 255 -17.18 21.59 0.23
C PHE A 255 -16.72 20.78 1.46
N TRP A 256 -15.56 21.11 2.04
CA TRP A 256 -15.14 20.55 3.32
C TRP A 256 -16.23 20.70 4.38
N ASP A 257 -16.56 19.56 5.02
CA ASP A 257 -17.35 19.48 6.25
C ASP A 257 -16.45 18.89 7.34
N ASP A 258 -16.54 19.43 8.55
CA ASP A 258 -15.80 18.93 9.71
C ASP A 258 -16.11 17.45 9.99
N GLU A 259 -17.28 16.94 9.56
CA GLU A 259 -17.59 15.51 9.66
C GLU A 259 -16.63 14.63 8.85
N PHE A 260 -16.06 15.12 7.75
CA PHE A 260 -15.14 14.35 6.91
C PHE A 260 -13.84 13.99 7.63
N ILE A 261 -13.42 14.80 8.62
CA ILE A 261 -12.21 14.47 9.39
C ILE A 261 -12.40 13.23 10.26
N HIS A 262 -13.64 12.91 10.64
CA HIS A 262 -13.92 11.70 11.41
C HIS A 262 -13.59 10.45 10.62
N ASP A 263 -13.65 10.53 9.29
CA ASP A 263 -13.28 9.43 8.42
C ASP A 263 -11.77 9.30 8.16
N CYS A 264 -10.98 10.29 8.62
CA CYS A 264 -9.55 10.34 8.38
C CYS A 264 -8.74 9.72 9.53
N ALA A 265 -7.62 9.09 9.20
CA ALA A 265 -6.70 8.55 10.20
C ALA A 265 -6.10 9.63 11.13
N LYS A 266 -6.04 9.30 12.42
CA LYS A 266 -5.26 10.03 13.43
C LYS A 266 -3.80 9.56 13.39
N THR A 267 -2.99 10.20 12.55
CA THR A 267 -1.63 9.75 12.22
C THR A 267 -0.54 10.38 13.08
N TYR A 268 -0.85 11.34 13.95
CA TYR A 268 0.13 12.09 14.73
C TYR A 268 0.30 11.50 16.13
N GLN A 269 1.46 10.91 16.40
CA GLN A 269 1.75 10.23 17.66
C GLN A 269 2.99 10.79 18.33
N ARG A 270 2.94 10.87 19.67
CA ARG A 270 4.08 11.29 20.48
C ARG A 270 5.24 10.31 20.33
N LEU A 271 6.45 10.83 20.16
CA LEU A 271 7.66 10.02 20.17
C LEU A 271 7.99 9.56 21.60
N PRO A 272 8.55 8.34 21.78
CA PRO A 272 9.00 7.89 23.09
C PRO A 272 10.00 8.87 23.69
N ASP A 273 9.86 9.15 24.99
CA ASP A 273 10.78 9.99 25.78
C ASP A 273 10.98 11.43 25.26
N SER A 274 10.05 11.93 24.45
CA SER A 274 10.07 13.29 23.89
C SER A 274 8.69 13.94 24.01
N ASP A 275 8.63 15.28 24.02
CA ASP A 275 7.37 16.04 23.87
C ASP A 275 7.01 16.28 22.39
N GLU A 276 7.84 15.77 21.47
CA GLU A 276 7.59 15.84 20.04
C GLU A 276 6.65 14.74 19.57
N TYR A 277 5.89 15.07 18.54
CA TYR A 277 4.97 14.20 17.85
C TYR A 277 5.45 14.02 16.42
N LEU A 278 5.20 12.85 15.84
CA LEU A 278 5.54 12.49 14.47
C LEU A 278 4.30 11.96 13.76
N CYS A 279 4.02 12.52 12.58
CA CYS A 279 3.00 12.01 11.68
C CYS A 279 3.52 10.77 10.95
N LYS A 280 2.79 9.66 11.07
CA LYS A 280 3.14 8.39 10.42
C LYS A 280 2.80 8.33 8.93
N LEU A 281 2.16 9.37 8.40
CA LEU A 281 1.84 9.50 6.98
C LEU A 281 2.76 10.50 6.26
N CYS A 282 2.75 11.77 6.66
CA CYS A 282 3.51 12.83 5.97
C CYS A 282 4.88 13.13 6.60
N SER A 283 5.26 12.42 7.67
CA SER A 283 6.51 12.63 8.41
C SER A 283 6.69 14.02 9.07
N HIS A 284 5.63 14.83 9.15
CA HIS A 284 5.65 16.08 9.91
C HIS A 284 6.00 15.82 11.39
N GLN A 285 6.86 16.67 11.96
CA GLN A 285 7.27 16.62 13.36
C GLN A 285 7.09 17.97 14.03
N GLY A 286 6.52 18.01 15.22
CA GLY A 286 6.26 19.23 15.99
C GLY A 286 5.86 18.92 17.43
N LYS A 287 5.47 19.95 18.19
CA LYS A 287 4.97 19.81 19.57
C LYS A 287 3.53 20.30 19.63
N VAL A 288 2.77 19.77 20.58
CA VAL A 288 1.45 20.30 20.93
C VAL A 288 1.66 21.39 21.98
N ILE A 289 1.25 22.62 21.69
CA ILE A 289 1.33 23.77 22.60
C ILE A 289 -0.06 24.28 22.95
N GLU A 290 -0.22 24.82 24.16
CA GLU A 290 -1.44 25.47 24.60
C GLU A 290 -1.46 26.92 24.13
N ARG A 291 -2.34 27.22 23.17
CA ARG A 291 -2.59 28.57 22.64
C ARG A 291 -3.99 28.62 22.02
N ASN A 292 -4.76 29.65 22.35
CA ASN A 292 -6.10 29.85 21.80
C ASN A 292 -6.05 30.11 20.29
N CYS A 293 -6.95 29.48 19.54
CA CYS A 293 -7.12 29.74 18.12
C CYS A 293 -7.62 31.18 17.88
N GLU A 294 -7.09 31.80 16.83
CA GLU A 294 -7.44 33.15 16.37
C GLU A 294 -8.60 33.13 15.36
N GLU A 295 -9.02 31.95 14.90
CA GLU A 295 -10.13 31.77 13.96
C GLU A 295 -11.48 32.07 14.63
N LEU A 296 -12.32 32.83 13.94
CA LEU A 296 -13.59 33.28 14.49
C LEU A 296 -14.51 32.08 14.76
N GLY A 297 -14.93 31.93 16.02
CA GLY A 297 -15.84 30.86 16.43
C GLY A 297 -15.15 29.54 16.78
N CYS A 298 -13.82 29.44 16.67
CA CYS A 298 -13.08 28.28 17.16
C CYS A 298 -12.72 28.43 18.65
N GLU A 299 -13.16 27.48 19.48
CA GLU A 299 -12.78 27.39 20.91
C GLU A 299 -11.53 26.54 21.14
N GLY A 300 -10.79 26.19 20.08
CA GLY A 300 -9.61 25.34 20.14
C GLY A 300 -8.48 25.99 20.96
N THR A 301 -7.90 25.22 21.87
CA THR A 301 -6.83 25.67 22.79
C THR A 301 -5.48 25.03 22.52
N LEU A 302 -5.38 24.14 21.53
CA LEU A 302 -4.17 23.40 21.20
C LEU A 302 -3.73 23.70 19.77
N GLN A 303 -2.44 23.98 19.59
CA GLN A 303 -1.83 24.28 18.28
C GLN A 303 -0.53 23.50 18.08
N ASP A 304 -0.15 23.30 16.82
CA ASP A 304 1.16 22.77 16.46
C ASP A 304 2.23 23.86 16.59
N SER A 305 3.30 23.57 17.32
CA SER A 305 4.34 24.54 17.64
C SER A 305 5.15 25.05 16.44
N LYS A 306 5.12 24.36 15.29
CA LYS A 306 5.92 24.70 14.11
C LYS A 306 5.12 25.37 13.01
N SER A 307 3.84 25.05 12.90
CA SER A 307 2.95 25.57 11.86
C SER A 307 1.89 26.54 12.38
N GLY A 308 1.63 26.59 13.69
CA GLY A 308 0.55 27.39 14.25
C GLY A 308 -0.83 26.81 13.93
N ILE A 309 -0.92 25.62 13.34
CA ILE A 309 -2.18 25.00 12.97
C ILE A 309 -2.95 24.55 14.22
N CYS A 310 -4.21 24.96 14.34
CA CYS A 310 -5.13 24.55 15.39
C CYS A 310 -5.53 23.08 15.27
N PHE A 311 -5.53 22.34 16.37
CA PHE A 311 -5.94 20.92 16.36
C PHE A 311 -7.46 20.70 16.30
N SER A 312 -8.26 21.77 16.41
CA SER A 312 -9.72 21.71 16.38
C SER A 312 -10.30 22.05 15.01
N CYS A 313 -9.98 23.23 14.46
CA CYS A 313 -10.49 23.68 13.17
C CYS A 313 -9.46 23.63 12.03
N PHE A 314 -8.22 23.22 12.33
CA PHE A 314 -7.13 23.14 11.35
C PHE A 314 -6.72 24.47 10.70
N PHE A 315 -7.20 25.62 11.20
CA PHE A 315 -6.75 26.94 10.77
C PHE A 315 -5.28 27.21 11.16
N GLU A 316 -4.54 27.90 10.29
CA GLU A 316 -3.13 28.27 10.47
C GLU A 316 -3.01 29.64 11.16
N ASN A 317 -2.66 29.63 12.46
CA ASN A 317 -2.52 30.85 13.27
C ASN A 317 -1.13 31.48 13.09
N ALA A 318 -1.02 32.79 13.35
CA ALA A 318 0.28 33.45 13.37
C ALA A 318 1.11 32.95 14.57
N LEU A 319 2.34 32.50 14.33
CA LEU A 319 3.26 32.04 15.39
C LEU A 319 3.88 33.20 16.17
#